data_AF-A0A8J2A3T9-F1
#
_entry.id   AF-A0A8J2A3T9-F1
#
_cell.length_a   1.000
_cell.length_b   1.000
_cell.length_c   1.000
_cell.angle_alpha   90.00
_cell.angle_beta   90.00
_cell.angle_gamma   90.00
#
_symmetry.space_group_name_H-M   'P 1'
#
loop_
_entity.id
_entity.type
_entity.pdbx_description
1 polymer ?
#
loop_
_entity_poly.entity_id
_entity_poly.type
_entity_poly.pdbx_seq_one_letter_code
_entity_poly.pdbx_strand_id
1 'polypeptide(L)'
;MPVLTLVAPGRFLDGAVFSFLVMMLGGIALFFFGNFYTYICVTEVKKFGMVAQVLDKMFPMPGKKWNYNLTHVLLFSILIALLSMMHHPAQDYVEENAMLAKKKKEKADAKEAEKKKDS
;
A
#
# COMPACT_ATOMS: atom_id res chain seq x y z
N MET A 1 2.78 -19.14 -23.59
CA MET A 1 3.11 -18.13 -22.56
C MET A 1 1.88 -18.00 -21.66
N PRO A 2 1.97 -18.29 -20.35
CA PRO A 2 0.80 -18.15 -19.48
C PRO A 2 0.48 -16.66 -19.37
N VAL A 3 -0.76 -16.31 -19.69
CA VAL A 3 -1.29 -14.96 -19.54
C VAL A 3 -1.32 -14.66 -18.04
N LEU A 4 -0.44 -13.77 -17.59
CA LEU A 4 -0.52 -13.19 -16.26
C LEU A 4 -1.76 -12.28 -16.24
N THR A 5 -2.94 -12.86 -15.99
CA THR A 5 -4.15 -12.09 -15.67
C THR A 5 -3.95 -11.44 -14.30
N LEU A 6 -3.24 -10.31 -14.30
CA LEU A 6 -2.84 -9.53 -13.12
C LEU A 6 -4.04 -9.02 -12.30
N VAL A 7 -5.24 -9.03 -12.88
CA VAL A 7 -6.47 -8.56 -12.22
C VAL A 7 -7.59 -9.57 -12.52
N ALA A 8 -8.14 -10.17 -11.47
CA ALA A 8 -9.43 -10.84 -11.55
C ALA A 8 -10.53 -9.75 -11.53
N PRO A 9 -11.26 -9.51 -12.64
CA PRO A 9 -12.22 -8.41 -12.73
C PRO A 9 -13.36 -8.51 -11.70
N GLY A 10 -13.66 -9.73 -11.22
CA GLY A 10 -14.64 -9.94 -10.14
C GLY A 10 -14.24 -9.32 -8.79
N ARG A 11 -12.98 -8.92 -8.60
CA ARG A 11 -12.47 -8.26 -7.38
C ARG A 11 -12.24 -6.76 -7.54
N PHE A 12 -12.61 -6.18 -8.67
CA PHE A 12 -12.42 -4.74 -8.92
C PHE A 12 -13.26 -3.87 -7.98
N LEU A 13 -14.51 -4.26 -7.70
CA LEU A 13 -15.40 -3.54 -6.79
C LEU A 13 -14.83 -3.51 -5.36
N ASP A 14 -14.21 -4.61 -4.92
CA ASP A 14 -13.54 -4.71 -3.61
C ASP A 14 -12.39 -3.70 -3.49
N GLY A 15 -11.54 -3.62 -4.54
CA GLY A 15 -10.48 -2.61 -4.62
C GLY A 15 -10.99 -1.17 -4.65
N ALA A 16 -12.10 -0.91 -5.35
CA ALA A 16 -12.72 0.42 -5.40
C ALA A 16 -13.26 0.84 -4.03
N VAL A 17 -13.97 -0.03 -3.33
CA VAL A 17 -14.47 0.24 -1.97
C VAL A 17 -13.32 0.43 -0.98
N PHE A 18 -12.28 -0.42 -1.06
CA PHE A 18 -11.10 -0.31 -0.22
C PHE A 18 -10.36 1.03 -0.43
N SER A 19 -10.11 1.42 -1.68
CA SER A 19 -9.46 2.70 -1.98
C SER A 19 -10.26 3.91 -1.49
N PHE A 20 -11.58 3.88 -1.60
CA PHE A 20 -12.45 4.93 -1.08
C PHE A 20 -12.37 5.04 0.45
N LEU A 21 -12.40 3.91 1.17
CA LEU A 21 -12.24 3.87 2.62
C LEU A 21 -10.86 4.37 3.06
N VAL A 22 -9.79 3.92 2.40
CA VAL A 22 -8.42 4.38 2.67
C VAL A 22 -8.28 5.87 2.40
N MET A 23 -8.93 6.40 1.36
CA MET A 23 -8.93 7.84 1.08
C MET A 23 -9.62 8.65 2.17
N MET A 24 -10.76 8.17 2.69
CA MET A 24 -11.47 8.79 3.81
C MET A 24 -10.63 8.78 5.09
N LEU A 25 -10.07 7.63 5.47
CA LEU A 25 -9.23 7.48 6.66
C LEU A 25 -7.92 8.26 6.52
N GLY A 26 -7.30 8.23 5.35
CA GLY A 26 -6.11 9.00 5.02
C GLY A 26 -6.35 10.49 5.14
N GLY A 27 -7.49 10.98 4.64
CA GLY A 27 -7.88 12.39 4.78
C GLY A 27 -8.06 12.81 6.24
N ILE A 28 -8.78 12.01 7.03
CA ILE A 28 -8.98 12.27 8.46
C ILE A 28 -7.64 12.27 9.22
N ALA A 29 -6.81 11.26 9.02
CA ALA A 29 -5.51 11.15 9.67
C ALA A 29 -4.61 12.35 9.33
N LEU A 30 -4.58 12.75 8.05
CA LEU A 30 -3.77 13.87 7.58
C LEU A 30 -4.29 15.22 8.10
N PHE A 31 -5.62 15.35 8.26
CA PHE A 31 -6.24 16.50 8.92
C PHE A 31 -5.86 16.60 10.40
N PHE A 32 -5.89 15.50 11.14
CA PHE A 32 -5.44 15.47 12.54
C PHE A 32 -3.94 15.78 12.65
N PHE A 33 -3.12 15.21 11.77
CA PHE A 33 -1.68 15.46 11.75
C PHE A 33 -1.35 16.94 11.50
N GLY A 34 -2.05 17.58 10.55
CA GLY A 34 -1.89 19.01 10.27
C GLY A 34 -2.29 19.92 11.44
N ASN A 35 -3.39 19.59 12.12
CA ASN A 35 -3.81 20.31 13.33
C ASN A 35 -2.84 20.10 14.49
N PHE A 36 -2.31 18.89 14.65
CA PHE A 36 -1.31 18.58 15.67
C PHE A 36 0.01 19.30 15.42
N TYR A 37 0.48 19.34 14.16
CA TYR A 37 1.64 20.12 13.76
C TYR A 37 1.45 21.60 14.07
N THR A 38 0.31 22.17 13.68
CA THR A 38 -0.04 23.56 13.97
C THR A 38 -0.08 23.80 15.49
N TYR A 39 -0.63 22.85 16.25
CA TYR A 39 -0.74 22.97 17.69
C TYR A 39 0.63 23.00 18.40
N ILE A 40 1.55 22.11 18.00
CA ILE A 40 2.90 22.03 18.56
C ILE A 40 3.79 23.20 18.10
N CYS A 41 3.79 23.49 16.79
CA CYS A 41 4.74 24.43 16.18
C CYS A 41 4.26 25.90 16.18
N VAL A 42 2.99 26.16 16.50
CA VAL A 42 2.41 27.52 16.56
C VAL A 42 1.93 27.87 17.98
N THR A 43 1.03 27.10 18.58
CA THR A 43 0.40 27.48 19.86
C THR A 43 1.21 27.10 21.10
N GLU A 44 1.90 25.96 21.11
CA GLU A 44 2.58 25.43 22.31
C GLU A 44 4.10 25.26 22.15
N VAL A 45 4.72 26.08 21.30
CA VAL A 45 6.18 26.08 21.06
C VAL A 45 6.97 26.28 22.36
N LYS A 46 6.42 27.01 23.33
CA LYS A 46 7.07 27.28 24.62
C LYS A 46 7.09 26.06 25.55
N LYS A 47 6.12 25.13 25.45
CA LYS A 47 6.08 23.90 26.25
C LYS A 47 6.81 22.74 25.59
N PHE A 48 6.80 22.67 24.25
CA PHE A 48 7.42 21.58 23.47
C PHE A 48 8.73 21.99 22.77
N GLY A 49 9.41 23.04 23.24
CA GLY A 49 10.48 23.78 22.53
C GLY A 49 11.46 22.96 21.69
N MET A 50 12.04 21.88 22.22
CA MET A 50 12.99 21.05 21.47
C MET A 50 12.32 20.23 20.36
N VAL A 51 11.13 19.66 20.65
CA VAL A 51 10.32 18.90 19.68
C VAL A 51 9.79 19.81 18.58
N ALA A 52 9.32 21.01 18.94
CA ALA A 52 8.87 22.01 17.98
C ALA A 52 9.99 22.47 17.05
N GLN A 53 11.21 22.70 17.57
CA GLN A 53 12.36 23.08 16.74
C GLN A 53 12.81 21.97 15.78
N VAL A 54 12.75 20.71 16.22
CA VAL A 54 13.09 19.56 15.37
C VAL A 54 12.05 19.37 14.28
N LEU A 55 10.75 19.47 14.61
CA LEU A 55 9.69 19.39 13.61
C LEU A 55 9.71 20.54 12.60
N ASP A 56 9.97 21.78 13.04
CA ASP A 56 10.06 22.96 12.17
C ASP A 56 11.28 22.87 11.22
N LYS A 57 12.36 22.20 11.66
CA LYS A 57 13.53 21.89 10.82
C LYS A 57 13.29 20.74 9.84
N MET A 58 12.60 19.67 10.25
CA MET A 58 12.29 18.54 9.37
C MET A 58 11.23 18.88 8.32
N PHE A 59 10.25 19.71 8.70
CA PHE A 59 9.15 20.11 7.84
C PHE A 59 9.01 21.63 7.82
N PRO A 60 9.91 22.37 7.15
CA PRO A 60 9.83 23.82 7.06
C PRO A 60 8.64 24.22 6.17
N MET A 61 7.44 24.26 6.75
CA MET A 61 6.23 24.67 6.05
C MET A 61 6.20 26.19 5.93
N PRO A 62 6.16 26.76 4.71
CA PRO A 62 6.15 28.20 4.52
C PRO A 62 4.94 28.83 5.23
N GLY A 63 5.22 29.68 6.22
CA GLY A 63 4.20 30.36 7.03
C GLY A 63 3.57 29.53 8.15
N LYS A 64 4.11 28.35 8.49
CA LYS A 64 3.55 27.43 9.51
C LYS A 64 2.08 27.06 9.26
N LYS A 65 1.63 27.16 8.01
CA LYS A 65 0.28 26.82 7.58
C LYS A 65 0.30 25.45 6.96
N TRP A 66 -0.48 24.54 7.53
CA TRP A 66 -0.73 23.23 6.94
C TRP A 66 -1.62 23.39 5.69
N ASN A 67 -1.06 23.17 4.50
CA ASN A 67 -1.83 23.23 3.25
C ASN A 67 -2.53 21.89 3.00
N TYR A 68 -3.76 21.78 3.49
CA TYR A 68 -4.60 20.60 3.26
C TYR A 68 -5.31 20.72 1.91
N ASN A 69 -4.96 19.85 0.97
CA ASN A 69 -5.58 19.79 -0.35
C ASN A 69 -5.81 18.33 -0.75
N LEU A 70 -6.73 18.09 -1.67
CA LEU A 70 -7.10 16.76 -2.16
C LEU A 70 -5.87 15.97 -2.65
N THR A 71 -4.91 16.64 -3.29
CA THR A 71 -3.66 16.01 -3.73
C THR A 71 -2.85 15.41 -2.58
N HIS A 72 -2.78 16.07 -1.42
CA HIS A 72 -2.07 15.56 -0.25
C HIS A 72 -2.78 14.33 0.33
N VAL A 73 -4.13 14.37 0.35
CA VAL A 73 -4.95 13.23 0.77
C VAL A 73 -4.73 12.05 -0.16
N LEU A 74 -4.75 12.27 -1.48
CA LEU A 74 -4.53 11.23 -2.48
C LEU A 74 -3.13 10.63 -2.39
N LEU A 75 -2.09 11.45 -2.33
CA LEU A 75 -0.70 10.99 -2.20
C LEU A 75 -0.50 10.17 -0.93
N PHE A 76 -1.04 10.64 0.20
CA PHE A 76 -0.95 9.92 1.47
C PHE A 76 -1.72 8.59 1.44
N SER A 77 -2.90 8.59 0.83
CA SER A 77 -3.75 7.39 0.71
C SER A 77 -3.12 6.34 -0.20
N ILE A 78 -2.46 6.75 -1.29
CA ILE A 78 -1.67 5.86 -2.14
C ILE A 78 -0.50 5.28 -1.36
N LEU A 79 0.18 6.10 -0.54
CA LEU A 79 1.28 5.63 0.30
C LEU A 79 0.82 4.57 1.32
N ILE A 80 -0.33 4.78 1.95
CA ILE A 80 -0.95 3.79 2.85
C ILE A 80 -1.31 2.52 2.08
N ALA A 81 -1.90 2.65 0.88
CA ALA A 81 -2.26 1.51 0.06
C ALA A 81 -1.03 0.68 -0.34
N LEU A 82 0.07 1.34 -0.73
CA LEU A 82 1.35 0.70 -1.03
C LEU A 82 1.91 -0.03 0.21
N LEU A 83 1.91 0.62 1.37
CA LEU A 83 2.38 0.01 2.62
C LEU A 83 1.53 -1.20 3.02
N SER A 84 0.22 -1.13 2.79
CA SER A 84 -0.73 -2.21 3.07
C SER A 84 -0.54 -3.42 2.13
N MET A 85 -0.12 -3.18 0.88
CA MET A 85 0.21 -4.25 -0.06
C MET A 85 1.55 -4.93 0.27
N MET A 86 2.48 -4.24 0.92
CA MET A 86 3.80 -4.77 1.27
C MET A 86 3.77 -5.91 2.30
N HIS A 87 2.66 -6.09 3.01
CA HIS A 87 2.46 -7.15 4.00
C HIS A 87 1.35 -8.14 3.62
N HIS A 88 0.86 -8.13 2.38
CA HIS A 88 -0.31 -8.95 2.04
C HIS A 88 0.11 -10.42 1.80
N PRO A 89 -0.23 -11.37 2.70
CA PRO A 89 0.15 -12.80 2.57
C PRO A 89 -0.42 -13.47 1.31
N ALA A 90 -1.33 -12.82 0.60
CA ALA A 90 -1.79 -13.34 -0.69
C ALA A 90 -0.70 -13.37 -1.77
N GLN A 91 0.37 -12.57 -1.69
CA GLN A 91 1.50 -12.75 -2.60
C GLN A 91 2.17 -14.11 -2.37
N ASP A 92 2.40 -14.48 -1.10
CA ASP A 92 2.99 -15.77 -0.72
C ASP A 92 2.09 -16.94 -1.15
N TYR A 93 0.78 -16.86 -0.91
CA TYR A 93 -0.17 -17.91 -1.33
C TYR A 93 -0.29 -18.03 -2.86
N VAL A 94 -0.21 -16.92 -3.61
CA VAL A 94 -0.25 -16.96 -5.08
C VAL A 94 1.03 -17.58 -5.62
N GLU A 95 2.18 -17.25 -5.04
CA GLU A 95 3.47 -17.81 -5.45
C GLU A 95 3.56 -19.30 -5.12
N GLU A 96 3.13 -19.72 -3.93
CA GLU A 96 3.09 -21.13 -3.53
C GLU A 96 2.17 -21.96 -4.44
N ASN A 97 0.95 -21.47 -4.73
CA ASN A 97 0.04 -22.15 -5.64
C ASN A 97 0.57 -22.21 -7.08
N ALA A 98 1.25 -21.16 -7.55
CA ALA A 98 1.89 -21.14 -8.85
C ALA A 98 3.05 -22.16 -8.93
N MET A 99 3.84 -22.31 -7.86
CA MET A 99 4.89 -23.34 -7.77
C MET A 99 4.31 -24.76 -7.75
N LEU A 100 3.24 -24.99 -6.98
CA LEU A 100 2.56 -26.29 -6.92
C LEU A 100 1.94 -26.67 -8.28
N ALA A 101 1.37 -25.71 -9.00
CA ALA A 101 0.82 -25.93 -10.33
C ALA A 101 1.90 -26.27 -11.38
N LYS A 102 3.07 -25.60 -11.33
CA LYS A 102 4.22 -25.94 -12.19
C LYS A 102 4.73 -27.34 -11.92
N LYS A 103 4.97 -27.70 -10.66
CA LYS A 103 5.45 -29.04 -10.27
C LYS A 103 4.49 -30.15 -10.70
N LYS A 104 3.17 -29.91 -10.67
CA LYS A 104 2.17 -30.87 -11.14
C LYS A 104 2.20 -31.06 -12.66
N LYS A 105 2.40 -29.98 -13.43
CA LYS A 105 2.54 -30.06 -14.89
C LYS A 105 3.81 -30.81 -15.32
N GLU A 106 4.96 -30.45 -14.75
CA GLU A 106 6.23 -31.12 -15.07
C GLU A 106 6.19 -32.63 -14.81
N LYS A 107 5.53 -33.05 -13.71
CA LYS A 107 5.33 -34.47 -13.41
C LYS A 107 4.37 -35.17 -14.36
N ALA A 108 3.37 -34.46 -14.91
CA ALA A 108 2.46 -35.02 -15.89
C ALA A 108 3.16 -35.18 -17.25
N ASP A 109 3.89 -34.15 -17.69
CA ASP A 109 4.62 -34.15 -18.95
C ASP A 109 5.74 -35.21 -18.97
N ALA A 110 6.44 -35.41 -17.85
CA ALA A 110 7.46 -36.47 -17.72
C ALA A 110 6.87 -37.88 -17.84
N LYS A 111 5.71 -38.13 -17.21
CA LYS A 111 5.00 -39.42 -17.29
C LYS A 111 4.47 -39.70 -18.69
N GLU A 112 4.07 -38.66 -19.41
CA GLU A 112 3.60 -38.78 -20.79
C GLU A 112 4.76 -39.04 -21.78
N ALA A 113 5.94 -38.47 -21.50
CA ALA A 113 7.16 -38.73 -22.27
C ALA A 113 7.72 -40.15 -22.06
N GLU A 114 7.63 -40.71 -20.85
CA GLU A 114 8.01 -42.11 -20.58
C GLU A 114 7.07 -43.09 -21.28
N LYS A 115 5.74 -42.86 -21.22
CA LYS A 115 4.76 -43.71 -21.92
C LYS A 115 4.92 -43.73 -23.44
N LYS A 116 5.46 -42.68 -24.04
CA LYS A 116 5.72 -42.61 -25.49
C LYS A 116 7.05 -43.25 -25.92
N LYS A 117 7.95 -43.58 -24.98
CA LYS A 117 9.20 -44.28 -25.27
C LYS A 117 9.07 -45.81 -25.20
N ASP A 118 8.04 -46.31 -24.51
CA ASP A 118 7.72 -47.74 -24.38
C ASP A 118 6.63 -48.24 -25.37
N SER A 119 6.25 -47.44 -26.37
CA SER A 119 5.41 -47.85 -27.53
C SER A 119 6.16 -47.59 -28.83
#